data_AF-A0A833H1G7-F1
#
_entry.id   AF-A0A833H1G7-F1
#
_cell.length_a   1.000
_cell.length_b   1.000
_cell.length_c   1.000
_cell.angle_alpha   90.00
_cell.angle_beta   90.00
_cell.angle_gamma   90.00
#
_symmetry.space_group_name_H-M   'P 1'
#
loop_
_entity.id
_entity.type
_entity.pdbx_description
1 polymer ?
#
loop_
_entity_poly.entity_id
_entity_poly.type
_entity_poly.pdbx_seq_one_letter_code
_entity_poly.pdbx_strand_id
1 'polypeptide(L)'
;MRRYAILLGFLFPCALLANTIILRNGQILYGSVVRQDRSYVLVSTEKGTKKIQKRDIARILYQDERDPARLKKILKKIVVDTPPPSEDLSDIEIVDVTALMDEIQEEERRNSLLARRNTAVTRSLAFPGWGHYKEKQNEKAILYGGLFLGSALYAGTRYTEYSRARKDAADGSVYALNYASVGPDAALPVSFYISQKRKQTLQTATADANTALAILLLTYLWPATDAYLFLPVAAGSGDQSYLTRERRHFQTAPVSFQLTFRYDFSTLTEE
;
A
#
# COMPACT_ATOMS: atom_id res chain seq x y z
N MET A 1 22.45 41.17 -23.75
CA MET A 1 21.30 42.08 -23.54
C MET A 1 20.00 41.40 -23.94
N ARG A 2 18.96 41.54 -23.11
CA ARG A 2 17.52 41.41 -23.41
C ARG A 2 16.98 40.05 -23.89
N ARG A 3 16.56 39.18 -22.94
CA ARG A 3 15.40 38.28 -23.06
C ARG A 3 14.67 38.02 -21.72
N TYR A 4 14.65 39.02 -20.82
CA TYR A 4 13.74 39.03 -19.66
C TYR A 4 12.55 39.93 -20.01
N ALA A 5 11.49 39.34 -20.55
CA ALA A 5 10.25 40.05 -20.82
C ALA A 5 9.06 39.08 -20.80
N ILE A 6 8.86 38.38 -19.69
CA ILE A 6 7.53 37.88 -19.28
C ILE A 6 7.43 38.05 -17.77
N LEU A 7 7.27 39.30 -17.35
CA LEU A 7 6.90 39.69 -16.00
C LEU A 7 5.77 40.72 -16.17
N LEU A 8 4.56 40.25 -16.47
CA LEU A 8 3.32 41.00 -16.25
C LEU A 8 2.10 40.07 -16.33
N GLY A 9 1.95 39.26 -15.28
CA GLY A 9 0.76 38.42 -15.05
C GLY A 9 0.34 38.45 -13.58
N PHE A 10 0.70 39.51 -12.85
CA PHE A 10 0.10 39.83 -11.57
C PHE A 10 -1.15 40.66 -11.84
N LEU A 11 -2.17 40.02 -12.42
CA LEU A 11 -3.50 40.60 -12.54
C LEU A 11 -4.45 39.71 -11.74
N PHE A 12 -4.49 40.03 -10.45
CA PHE A 12 -5.66 39.93 -9.59
C PHE A 12 -6.20 38.51 -9.34
N PRO A 13 -5.88 37.87 -8.19
CA PRO A 13 -6.79 36.89 -7.63
C PRO A 13 -8.02 37.65 -7.09
N CYS A 14 -8.92 38.09 -7.97
CA CYS A 14 -10.27 38.50 -7.57
C CYS A 14 -11.14 37.26 -7.33
N ALA A 15 -10.60 36.24 -6.66
CA ALA A 15 -11.41 35.23 -5.99
C ALA A 15 -11.67 35.73 -4.57
N LEU A 16 -12.29 36.92 -4.48
CA LEU A 16 -12.74 37.51 -3.23
C LEU A 16 -13.93 36.67 -2.73
N LEU A 17 -13.69 35.95 -1.63
CA LEU A 17 -14.67 35.61 -0.60
C LEU A 17 -15.89 34.80 -1.10
N ALA A 18 -15.68 33.50 -1.28
CA ALA A 18 -16.79 32.54 -1.25
C ALA A 18 -17.26 32.41 0.20
N ASN A 19 -18.52 32.76 0.44
CA ASN A 19 -19.14 32.64 1.75
C ASN A 19 -19.97 31.34 1.79
N THR A 20 -19.89 30.62 2.89
CA THR A 20 -20.73 29.44 3.12
C THR A 20 -21.92 29.85 3.98
N ILE A 21 -23.12 29.70 3.44
CA ILE A 21 -24.36 30.06 4.15
C ILE A 21 -25.03 28.77 4.59
N ILE A 22 -25.18 28.61 5.91
CA ILE A 22 -25.87 27.50 6.53
C ILE A 22 -27.30 27.95 6.82
N LEU A 23 -28.27 27.24 6.24
CA LEU A 23 -29.69 27.47 6.46
C LEU A 23 -30.19 26.73 7.71
N ARG A 24 -31.29 27.18 8.30
CA ARG A 24 -31.91 26.56 9.51
C ARG A 24 -32.40 25.13 9.27
N ASN A 25 -32.69 24.78 8.02
CA ASN A 25 -33.03 23.42 7.60
C ASN A 25 -31.80 22.52 7.38
N GLY A 26 -30.59 22.98 7.69
CA GLY A 26 -29.35 22.22 7.53
C GLY A 26 -28.73 22.28 6.12
N GLN A 27 -29.38 22.92 5.14
CA GLN A 27 -28.82 23.06 3.80
C GLN A 27 -27.64 24.03 3.79
N ILE A 28 -26.60 23.66 3.04
CA ILE A 28 -25.39 24.47 2.85
C ILE A 28 -25.43 25.07 1.45
N LEU A 29 -25.30 26.39 1.37
CA LEU A 29 -25.34 27.12 0.12
C LEU A 29 -24.01 27.87 -0.07
N TYR A 30 -23.28 27.50 -1.11
CA TYR A 30 -22.01 28.10 -1.48
C TYR A 30 -22.23 29.28 -2.42
N GLY A 31 -21.80 30.47 -2.02
CA GLY A 31 -21.93 31.65 -2.87
C GLY A 31 -21.46 32.94 -2.21
N SER A 32 -21.22 33.97 -3.02
CA SER A 32 -20.83 35.28 -2.49
C SER A 32 -22.07 36.10 -2.14
N VAL A 33 -22.02 36.79 -1.01
CA VAL A 33 -23.11 37.70 -0.59
C VAL A 33 -22.98 38.99 -1.37
N VAL A 34 -23.91 39.23 -2.31
CA VAL A 34 -23.88 40.40 -3.20
C VAL A 34 -24.52 41.62 -2.54
N ARG A 35 -25.65 41.40 -1.86
CA ARG A 35 -26.41 42.47 -1.20
C ARG A 35 -27.05 41.94 0.07
N GLN A 36 -27.06 42.77 1.11
CA GLN A 36 -27.72 42.45 2.37
C GLN A 36 -28.72 43.55 2.72
N ASP A 37 -29.94 43.14 3.03
CA ASP A 37 -31.01 43.99 3.52
C ASP A 37 -31.36 43.62 4.96
N ARG A 38 -32.32 44.33 5.56
CA ARG A 38 -32.79 44.04 6.93
C ARG A 38 -33.49 42.68 7.03
N SER A 39 -34.24 42.27 6.00
CA SER A 39 -35.02 41.03 6.00
C SER A 39 -34.37 39.88 5.21
N TYR A 40 -33.51 40.16 4.23
CA TYR A 40 -32.97 39.14 3.33
C TYR A 40 -31.49 39.37 2.96
N VAL A 41 -30.89 38.33 2.37
CA VAL A 41 -29.55 38.31 1.80
C VAL A 41 -29.65 37.83 0.36
N LEU A 42 -28.99 38.54 -0.55
CA LEU A 42 -28.87 38.20 -1.96
C LEU A 42 -27.54 37.48 -2.17
N VAL A 43 -27.59 36.23 -2.64
CA VAL A 43 -26.43 35.35 -2.76
C VAL A 43 -26.21 35.00 -4.22
N SER A 44 -25.01 35.24 -4.74
CA SER A 44 -24.61 34.78 -6.07
C SER A 44 -24.04 33.37 -5.95
N THR A 45 -24.78 32.41 -6.48
CA THR A 45 -24.36 31.01 -6.63
C THR A 45 -23.93 30.73 -8.07
N GLU A 46 -23.31 29.58 -8.33
CA GLU A 46 -22.95 29.15 -9.69
C GLU A 46 -24.18 29.06 -10.63
N LYS A 47 -25.37 28.84 -10.07
CA LYS A 47 -26.65 28.78 -10.81
C LYS A 47 -27.34 30.14 -10.95
N GLY A 48 -26.73 31.21 -10.48
CA GLY A 48 -27.26 32.57 -10.51
C GLY A 48 -27.57 33.14 -9.13
N THR A 49 -28.25 34.29 -9.11
CA THR A 49 -28.51 35.06 -7.90
C THR A 49 -29.79 34.61 -7.21
N LYS A 50 -29.71 34.22 -5.93
CA LYS A 50 -30.83 33.74 -5.12
C LYS A 50 -31.06 34.65 -3.91
N LYS A 51 -32.32 35.00 -3.66
CA LYS A 51 -32.76 35.78 -2.49
C LYS A 51 -33.11 34.82 -1.35
N ILE A 52 -32.48 34.98 -0.19
CA ILE A 52 -32.66 34.15 1.01
C ILE A 52 -33.07 35.03 2.19
N GLN A 53 -34.15 34.69 2.90
CA GLN A 53 -34.59 35.47 4.05
C GLN A 53 -33.69 35.19 5.26
N LYS A 54 -33.37 36.21 6.06
CA LYS A 54 -32.49 36.07 7.25
C LYS A 54 -33.07 35.15 8.31
N ARG A 55 -34.40 35.02 8.36
CA ARG A 55 -35.07 34.06 9.25
C ARG A 55 -34.70 32.61 8.93
N ASP A 56 -34.39 32.30 7.67
CA ASP A 56 -34.06 30.96 7.22
C ASP A 56 -32.54 30.67 7.31
N ILE A 57 -31.74 31.66 7.68
CA ILE A 57 -30.28 31.54 7.82
C ILE A 57 -29.94 31.19 9.26
N ALA A 58 -29.21 30.09 9.46
CA ALA A 58 -28.65 29.72 10.76
C ALA A 58 -27.34 30.46 11.02
N ARG A 59 -26.40 30.43 10.05
CA ARG A 59 -25.09 31.07 10.19
C ARG A 59 -24.46 31.38 8.83
N ILE A 60 -23.71 32.48 8.75
CA ILE A 60 -22.90 32.84 7.59
C ILE A 60 -21.43 32.71 7.97
N LEU A 61 -20.67 31.95 7.19
CA LEU A 61 -19.23 31.77 7.33
C LEU A 61 -18.53 32.55 6.22
N TYR A 62 -17.69 33.50 6.62
CA TYR A 62 -17.00 34.43 5.70
C TYR A 62 -15.61 33.93 5.26
N GLN A 63 -15.29 32.66 5.53
CA GLN A 63 -14.08 31.97 5.09
C GLN A 63 -14.46 30.67 4.38
N ASP A 64 -13.75 30.34 3.30
CA ASP A 64 -13.90 29.10 2.51
C ASP A 64 -13.43 27.91 3.37
N GLU A 65 -14.21 27.56 4.40
CA GLU A 65 -13.99 26.37 5.21
C GLU A 65 -14.55 25.16 4.46
N ARG A 66 -13.77 24.62 3.51
CA ARG A 66 -14.03 23.29 2.92
C ARG A 66 -13.58 22.15 3.81
N ASP A 67 -13.07 22.46 5.01
CA ASP A 67 -12.65 21.47 5.99
C ASP A 67 -13.88 20.92 6.74
N PRO A 68 -14.31 19.68 6.44
CA PRO A 68 -15.52 19.11 7.02
C PRO A 68 -15.43 18.98 8.55
N ALA A 69 -14.23 18.90 9.13
CA ALA A 69 -14.05 18.72 10.57
C ALA A 69 -14.46 19.97 11.39
N ARG A 70 -14.24 21.17 10.85
CA ARG A 70 -14.67 22.43 11.51
C ARG A 70 -16.16 22.69 11.31
N LEU A 71 -16.68 22.40 10.12
CA LEU A 71 -18.13 22.41 9.84
C LEU A 71 -18.89 21.50 10.82
N LYS A 72 -18.37 20.29 11.10
CA LYS A 72 -18.92 19.38 12.12
C LYS A 72 -18.95 20.01 13.53
N LYS A 73 -17.89 20.70 13.94
CA LYS A 73 -17.81 21.38 15.24
C LYS A 73 -18.80 22.55 15.34
N ILE A 74 -19.02 23.26 14.25
CA ILE A 74 -19.95 24.39 14.16
C ILE A 74 -21.40 23.90 14.17
N LEU A 75 -21.73 22.86 13.40
CA LEU A 75 -23.06 22.24 13.39
C LEU A 75 -23.43 21.64 14.75
N LYS A 76 -22.50 20.93 15.40
CA LYS A 76 -22.70 20.41 16.76
C LYS A 76 -22.98 21.53 17.76
N LYS A 77 -22.33 22.68 17.62
CA LYS A 77 -22.59 23.84 18.48
C LYS A 77 -23.96 24.48 18.22
N ILE A 78 -24.39 24.56 16.96
CA ILE A 78 -25.69 25.14 16.59
C ILE A 78 -26.86 24.27 17.11
N VAL A 79 -26.74 22.94 17.01
CA VAL A 79 -27.78 22.02 17.50
C VAL A 79 -27.89 22.05 19.03
N VAL A 80 -26.76 22.20 19.74
CA VAL A 80 -26.73 22.24 21.22
C VAL A 80 -27.24 23.57 21.79
N ASP A 81 -27.08 24.68 21.07
CA ASP A 81 -27.54 26.01 21.50
C ASP A 81 -28.99 26.33 21.06
N THR A 82 -29.67 25.44 20.33
CA THR A 82 -31.08 25.63 19.93
C THR A 82 -31.99 25.08 21.04
N PRO A 83 -32.86 25.89 21.67
CA PRO A 83 -33.77 25.41 22.71
C PRO A 83 -34.71 24.33 22.14
N PRO A 84 -35.11 23.33 22.95
CA PRO A 84 -35.95 22.24 22.49
C PRO A 84 -37.25 22.77 21.87
N PRO A 85 -37.79 22.12 20.83
CA PRO A 85 -38.97 22.62 20.13
C PRO A 85 -40.17 22.60 21.08
N SER A 86 -40.93 23.70 21.11
CA SER A 86 -42.33 23.69 21.53
C SER A 86 -43.11 22.68 20.69
N GLU A 87 -44.03 21.93 21.32
CA GLU A 87 -44.68 20.69 20.87
C GLU A 87 -45.45 20.69 19.52
N ASP A 88 -45.40 21.74 18.71
CA ASP A 88 -46.28 21.93 17.53
C ASP A 88 -45.62 21.76 16.15
N LEU A 89 -44.48 21.06 16.03
CA LEU A 89 -43.81 20.85 14.73
C LEU A 89 -43.44 19.38 14.51
N SER A 90 -44.46 18.53 14.33
CA SER A 90 -44.34 17.11 13.98
C SER A 90 -43.92 16.83 12.52
N ASP A 91 -43.82 17.87 11.68
CA ASP A 91 -43.70 17.71 10.22
C ASP A 91 -42.32 18.06 9.65
N ILE A 92 -41.32 18.28 10.51
CA ILE A 92 -39.94 18.39 10.05
C ILE A 92 -39.40 16.97 9.91
N GLU A 93 -39.37 16.49 8.67
CA GLU A 93 -38.64 15.27 8.28
C GLU A 93 -37.22 15.39 8.87
N ILE A 94 -36.95 14.59 9.91
CA ILE A 94 -35.64 14.46 10.50
C ILE A 94 -34.78 13.84 9.41
N VAL A 95 -34.13 14.68 8.59
CA VAL A 95 -33.01 14.23 7.78
C VAL A 95 -32.10 13.52 8.76
N ASP A 96 -31.84 12.24 8.50
CA ASP A 96 -31.13 11.34 9.39
C ASP A 96 -29.66 11.82 9.51
N VAL A 97 -29.45 12.85 10.33
CA VAL A 97 -28.14 13.46 10.58
C VAL A 97 -27.21 12.39 11.14
N THR A 98 -27.76 11.43 11.89
CA THR A 98 -27.08 10.21 12.34
C THR A 98 -26.56 9.38 11.18
N ALA A 99 -27.39 9.03 10.19
CA ALA A 99 -26.93 8.30 9.00
C ALA A 99 -25.85 9.06 8.21
N LEU A 100 -25.97 10.38 8.07
CA LEU A 100 -24.94 11.19 7.41
C LEU A 100 -23.63 11.24 8.21
N MET A 101 -23.69 11.31 9.54
CA MET A 101 -22.48 11.24 10.38
C MET A 101 -21.81 9.86 10.30
N ASP A 102 -22.60 8.78 10.24
CA ASP A 102 -22.11 7.42 10.10
C ASP A 102 -21.40 7.22 8.76
N GLU A 103 -21.96 7.72 7.66
CA GLU A 103 -21.36 7.64 6.32
C GLU A 103 -19.99 8.35 6.26
N ILE A 104 -19.91 9.57 6.79
CA ILE A 104 -18.63 10.33 6.81
C ILE A 104 -17.60 9.64 7.72
N GLN A 105 -18.04 9.09 8.86
CA GLN A 105 -17.13 8.40 9.78
C GLN A 105 -16.62 7.09 9.18
N GLU A 106 -17.43 6.41 8.39
CA GLU A 106 -17.03 5.22 7.64
C GLU A 106 -16.05 5.55 6.51
N GLU A 107 -16.24 6.68 5.82
CA GLU A 107 -15.32 7.17 4.80
C GLU A 107 -13.96 7.57 5.41
N GLU A 108 -13.94 8.28 6.53
CA GLU A 108 -12.73 8.60 7.28
C GLU A 108 -12.00 7.32 7.75
N ARG A 109 -12.74 6.33 8.26
CA ARG A 109 -12.17 5.02 8.61
C ARG A 109 -11.54 4.37 7.38
N ARG A 110 -12.25 4.29 6.25
CA ARG A 110 -11.74 3.73 5.00
C ARG A 110 -10.45 4.41 4.56
N ASN A 111 -10.42 5.74 4.55
CA ASN A 111 -9.24 6.52 4.16
C ASN A 111 -8.05 6.29 5.10
N SER A 112 -8.29 6.21 6.42
CA SER A 112 -7.23 5.91 7.40
C SER A 112 -6.65 4.50 7.23
N LEU A 113 -7.49 3.52 6.85
CA LEU A 113 -7.09 2.14 6.60
C LEU A 113 -6.29 2.02 5.31
N LEU A 114 -6.71 2.71 4.24
CA LEU A 114 -5.96 2.79 2.99
C LEU A 114 -4.58 3.42 3.20
N ALA A 115 -4.49 4.51 3.96
CA ALA A 115 -3.22 5.15 4.29
C ALA A 115 -2.27 4.21 5.05
N ARG A 116 -2.79 3.47 6.04
CA ARG A 116 -2.02 2.45 6.78
C ARG A 116 -1.57 1.31 5.88
N ARG A 117 -2.48 0.74 5.08
CA ARG A 117 -2.17 -0.31 4.10
C ARG A 117 -1.08 0.11 3.15
N ASN A 118 -1.22 1.29 2.53
CA ASN A 118 -0.22 1.81 1.60
C ASN A 118 1.14 2.01 2.26
N THR A 119 1.17 2.47 3.51
CA THR A 119 2.41 2.63 4.28
C THR A 119 3.07 1.28 4.58
N ALA A 120 2.29 0.26 4.91
CA ALA A 120 2.83 -1.08 5.17
C ALA A 120 3.28 -1.77 3.87
N VAL A 121 2.53 -1.62 2.77
CA VAL A 121 2.91 -2.13 1.44
C VAL A 121 4.21 -1.49 0.97
N THR A 122 4.34 -0.16 1.07
CA THR A 122 5.57 0.55 0.66
C THR A 122 6.78 0.10 1.48
N ARG A 123 6.62 -0.16 2.79
CA ARG A 123 7.67 -0.73 3.64
C ARG A 123 8.03 -2.16 3.25
N SER A 124 7.04 -3.01 2.97
CA SER A 124 7.27 -4.39 2.53
C SER A 124 7.91 -4.47 1.14
N LEU A 125 7.64 -3.50 0.25
CA LEU A 125 8.35 -3.35 -1.03
C LEU A 125 9.81 -2.94 -0.81
N ALA A 126 10.10 -2.05 0.15
CA ALA A 126 11.49 -1.70 0.45
C ALA A 126 12.28 -2.92 0.97
N PHE A 127 11.70 -3.64 1.94
CA PHE A 127 12.28 -4.88 2.47
C PHE A 127 11.18 -5.89 2.82
N PRO A 128 11.23 -7.11 2.25
CA PRO A 128 10.30 -8.19 2.58
C PRO A 128 10.23 -8.44 4.09
N GLY A 129 9.02 -8.29 4.67
CA GLY A 129 8.78 -8.47 6.10
C GLY A 129 8.84 -7.20 6.96
N TRP A 130 9.36 -6.07 6.44
CA TRP A 130 9.49 -4.83 7.24
C TRP A 130 8.13 -4.20 7.59
N GLY A 131 7.17 -4.21 6.67
CA GLY A 131 5.82 -3.73 6.93
C GLY A 131 5.15 -4.47 8.09
N HIS A 132 5.21 -5.81 8.08
CA HIS A 132 4.65 -6.67 9.13
C HIS A 132 5.31 -6.47 10.49
N TYR A 133 6.63 -6.22 10.52
CA TYR A 133 7.34 -5.91 11.77
C TYR A 133 6.80 -4.64 12.43
N LYS A 134 6.53 -3.59 11.65
CA LYS A 134 5.97 -2.33 12.19
C LYS A 134 4.52 -2.48 12.66
N GLU A 135 3.78 -3.40 12.07
CA GLU A 135 2.40 -3.74 12.47
C GLU A 135 2.34 -4.80 13.58
N LYS A 136 3.46 -5.05 14.30
CA LYS A 136 3.59 -6.02 15.40
C LYS A 136 3.28 -7.47 15.02
N GLN A 137 3.32 -7.81 13.73
CA GLN A 137 3.16 -9.18 13.21
C GLN A 137 4.53 -9.84 13.10
N ASN A 138 5.20 -10.04 14.23
CA ASN A 138 6.59 -10.53 14.26
C ASN A 138 6.74 -11.93 13.64
N GLU A 139 5.77 -12.82 13.83
CA GLU A 139 5.75 -14.17 13.23
C GLU A 139 5.83 -14.08 11.70
N LYS A 140 4.99 -13.24 11.09
CA LYS A 140 4.99 -13.00 9.64
C LYS A 140 6.27 -12.30 9.16
N ALA A 141 6.75 -11.31 9.92
CA ALA A 141 7.98 -10.60 9.58
C ALA A 141 9.19 -11.53 9.51
N ILE A 142 9.34 -12.43 10.49
CA ILE A 142 10.42 -13.43 10.53
C ILE A 142 10.25 -14.43 9.39
N LEU A 143 9.04 -14.94 9.18
CA LEU A 143 8.76 -15.91 8.11
C LEU A 143 9.12 -15.33 6.74
N TYR A 144 8.61 -14.14 6.41
CA TYR A 144 8.85 -13.51 5.11
C TYR A 144 10.29 -13.06 4.94
N GLY A 145 10.90 -12.47 5.97
CA GLY A 145 12.30 -12.07 5.93
C GLY A 145 13.24 -13.27 5.75
N GLY A 146 12.99 -14.37 6.48
CA GLY A 146 13.77 -15.60 6.36
C GLY A 146 13.60 -16.27 5.00
N LEU A 147 12.37 -16.32 4.49
CA LEU A 147 12.07 -16.92 3.19
C LEU A 147 12.66 -16.11 2.03
N PHE A 148 12.62 -14.78 2.11
CA PHE A 148 13.33 -13.90 1.18
C PHE A 148 14.85 -14.12 1.23
N LEU A 149 15.45 -14.10 2.44
CA LEU A 149 16.90 -14.29 2.59
C LEU A 149 17.35 -15.65 2.04
N GLY A 150 16.61 -16.73 2.36
CA GLY A 150 16.87 -18.06 1.81
C GLY A 150 16.80 -18.09 0.29
N SER A 151 15.77 -17.47 -0.31
CA SER A 151 15.64 -17.38 -1.76
C SER A 151 16.73 -16.53 -2.41
N ALA A 152 17.19 -15.47 -1.76
CA ALA A 152 18.25 -14.60 -2.25
C ALA A 152 19.61 -15.33 -2.28
N LEU A 153 19.91 -16.10 -1.22
CA LEU A 153 21.10 -16.95 -1.19
C LEU A 153 21.04 -18.03 -2.28
N TYR A 154 19.89 -18.69 -2.43
CA TYR A 154 19.68 -19.69 -3.48
C TYR A 154 19.83 -19.11 -4.90
N ALA A 155 19.25 -17.94 -5.18
CA ALA A 155 19.42 -17.26 -6.45
C ALA A 155 20.87 -16.82 -6.68
N GLY A 156 21.56 -16.38 -5.62
CA GLY A 156 22.97 -16.04 -5.66
C GLY A 156 23.84 -17.22 -6.09
N THR A 157 23.67 -18.40 -5.48
CA THR A 157 24.46 -19.59 -5.84
C THR A 157 24.20 -20.01 -7.29
N ARG A 158 22.95 -20.07 -7.73
CA ARG A 158 22.59 -20.41 -9.12
C ARG A 158 23.11 -19.40 -10.13
N TYR A 159 23.09 -18.12 -9.80
CA TYR A 159 23.66 -17.08 -10.66
C TYR A 159 25.18 -17.23 -10.83
N THR A 160 25.90 -17.66 -9.79
CA THR A 160 27.34 -17.93 -9.93
C THR A 160 27.63 -19.12 -10.85
N GLU A 161 26.83 -20.19 -10.77
CA GLU A 161 26.93 -21.36 -11.67
C GLU A 161 26.64 -20.98 -13.13
N TYR A 162 25.57 -20.22 -13.36
CA TYR A 162 25.25 -19.66 -14.67
C TYR A 162 26.39 -18.81 -15.22
N SER A 163 26.95 -17.92 -14.40
CA SER A 163 28.05 -17.05 -14.81
C SER A 163 29.32 -17.84 -15.17
N ARG A 164 29.61 -18.94 -14.46
CA ARG A 164 30.70 -19.86 -14.79
C ARG A 164 30.44 -20.61 -16.09
N ALA A 165 29.27 -21.25 -16.22
CA ALA A 165 28.88 -21.98 -17.43
C ALA A 165 28.88 -21.08 -18.67
N ARG A 166 28.50 -19.80 -18.53
CA ARG A 166 28.56 -18.80 -19.59
C ARG A 166 29.99 -18.49 -20.02
N LYS A 167 30.92 -18.32 -19.07
CA LYS A 167 32.35 -18.12 -19.37
C LYS A 167 32.94 -19.35 -20.03
N ASP A 168 32.67 -20.54 -19.50
CA ASP A 168 33.15 -21.81 -20.08
C ASP A 168 32.63 -22.04 -21.50
N ALA A 169 31.39 -21.63 -21.79
CA ALA A 169 30.85 -21.67 -23.15
C ALA A 169 31.50 -20.65 -24.09
N ALA A 170 31.86 -19.46 -23.59
CA ALA A 170 32.54 -18.42 -24.37
C ALA A 170 34.01 -18.76 -24.67
N ASP A 171 34.72 -19.34 -23.70
CA ASP A 171 36.15 -19.69 -23.80
C ASP A 171 36.41 -20.99 -24.60
N GLY A 172 35.38 -21.53 -25.27
CA GLY A 172 35.43 -22.80 -26.02
C GLY A 172 36.42 -22.86 -27.18
N SER A 173 36.87 -21.71 -27.70
CA SER A 173 37.82 -21.65 -28.82
C SER A 173 39.23 -22.16 -28.46
N VAL A 174 39.64 -22.04 -27.19
CA VAL A 174 41.00 -22.40 -26.75
C VAL A 174 41.20 -23.92 -26.69
N TYR A 175 40.16 -24.67 -26.34
CA TYR A 175 40.25 -26.14 -26.23
C TYR A 175 40.14 -26.87 -27.56
N ALA A 176 39.42 -26.30 -28.54
CA ALA A 176 39.39 -26.83 -29.90
C ALA A 176 40.79 -26.82 -30.54
N LEU A 177 41.62 -25.82 -30.20
CA LEU A 177 43.02 -25.73 -30.65
C LEU A 177 43.93 -26.80 -30.02
N ASN A 178 43.68 -27.19 -28.76
CA ASN A 178 44.51 -28.19 -28.08
C ASN A 178 44.35 -29.61 -28.66
N TYR A 179 43.18 -29.95 -29.21
CA TYR A 179 42.94 -31.26 -29.84
C TYR A 179 43.37 -31.34 -31.31
N ALA A 180 43.74 -30.20 -31.94
CA ALA A 180 44.26 -30.19 -33.31
C ALA A 180 45.59 -30.95 -33.44
N SER A 181 46.32 -31.16 -32.34
CA SER A 181 47.59 -31.90 -32.28
C SER A 181 47.44 -33.42 -32.37
N VAL A 182 46.23 -33.96 -32.17
CA VAL A 182 45.93 -35.41 -32.16
C VAL A 182 45.47 -35.92 -33.54
N GLY A 183 45.45 -35.04 -34.55
CA GLY A 183 45.02 -35.34 -35.91
C GLY A 183 43.55 -34.96 -36.19
N PRO A 184 43.22 -34.58 -37.44
CA PRO A 184 41.90 -34.03 -37.80
C PRO A 184 40.74 -35.00 -37.59
N ASP A 185 40.98 -36.31 -37.75
CA ASP A 185 39.94 -37.34 -37.66
C ASP A 185 39.42 -37.56 -36.22
N ALA A 186 40.26 -37.33 -35.21
CA ALA A 186 39.89 -37.41 -33.79
C ALA A 186 39.46 -36.05 -33.20
N ALA A 187 40.00 -34.94 -33.72
CA ALA A 187 39.75 -33.60 -33.20
C ALA A 187 38.31 -33.10 -33.41
N LEU A 188 37.72 -33.40 -34.58
CA LEU A 188 36.37 -32.96 -34.95
C LEU A 188 35.26 -33.58 -34.06
N PRO A 189 35.16 -34.91 -33.89
CA PRO A 189 34.12 -35.51 -33.04
C PRO A 189 34.26 -35.12 -31.56
N VAL A 190 35.49 -35.03 -31.05
CA VAL A 190 35.76 -34.63 -29.66
C VAL A 190 35.36 -33.17 -29.41
N SER A 191 35.74 -32.25 -30.30
CA SER A 191 35.38 -30.83 -30.18
C SER A 191 33.87 -30.61 -30.32
N PHE A 192 33.19 -31.34 -31.21
CA PHE A 192 31.74 -31.30 -31.33
C PHE A 192 31.06 -31.78 -30.04
N TYR A 193 31.47 -32.93 -29.48
CA TYR A 193 30.93 -33.47 -28.25
C TYR A 193 31.11 -32.51 -27.06
N ILE A 194 32.31 -31.93 -26.90
CA ILE A 194 32.60 -30.95 -25.85
C ILE A 194 31.73 -29.69 -26.04
N SER A 195 31.60 -29.18 -27.26
CA SER A 195 30.75 -28.03 -27.56
C SER A 195 29.29 -28.28 -27.23
N GLN A 196 28.77 -29.47 -27.60
CA GLN A 196 27.39 -29.86 -27.31
C GLN A 196 27.15 -29.99 -25.81
N LYS A 197 28.06 -30.64 -25.07
CA LYS A 197 28.00 -30.75 -23.61
C LYS A 197 28.00 -29.36 -22.93
N ARG A 198 28.84 -28.44 -23.38
CA ARG A 198 28.87 -27.05 -22.86
C ARG A 198 27.58 -26.30 -23.15
N LYS A 199 27.03 -26.42 -24.35
CA LYS A 199 25.72 -25.83 -24.70
C LYS A 199 24.62 -26.36 -23.79
N GLN A 200 24.62 -27.66 -23.52
CA GLN A 200 23.67 -28.28 -22.60
C GLN A 200 23.84 -27.76 -21.16
N THR A 201 25.07 -27.72 -20.64
CA THR A 201 25.36 -27.16 -19.30
C THR A 201 24.96 -25.70 -19.18
N LEU A 202 25.16 -24.89 -20.23
CA LEU A 202 24.72 -23.50 -20.25
C LEU A 202 23.20 -23.39 -20.23
N GLN A 203 22.50 -24.22 -21.01
CA GLN A 203 21.03 -24.24 -21.04
C GLN A 203 20.45 -24.63 -19.67
N THR A 204 20.98 -25.67 -19.03
CA THR A 204 20.53 -26.09 -17.70
C THR A 204 20.81 -25.01 -16.65
N ALA A 205 22.03 -24.44 -16.64
CA ALA A 205 22.37 -23.38 -15.69
C ALA A 205 21.52 -22.10 -15.90
N THR A 206 21.13 -21.80 -17.15
CA THR A 206 20.21 -20.70 -17.47
C THR A 206 18.81 -20.99 -16.93
N ALA A 207 18.30 -22.20 -17.12
CA ALA A 207 17.00 -22.61 -16.59
C ALA A 207 16.98 -22.54 -15.06
N ASP A 208 18.02 -23.04 -14.39
CA ASP A 208 18.16 -23.02 -12.93
C ASP A 208 18.28 -21.59 -12.38
N ALA A 209 19.02 -20.71 -13.05
CA ALA A 209 19.09 -19.30 -12.66
C ALA A 209 17.75 -18.59 -12.83
N ASN A 210 17.02 -18.86 -13.91
CA ASN A 210 15.69 -18.29 -14.15
C ASN A 210 14.66 -18.77 -13.12
N THR A 211 14.66 -20.05 -12.78
CA THR A 211 13.76 -20.59 -11.74
C THR A 211 14.10 -20.01 -10.37
N ALA A 212 15.38 -19.89 -10.03
CA ALA A 212 15.80 -19.28 -8.77
C ALA A 212 15.42 -17.79 -8.69
N LEU A 213 15.54 -17.05 -9.79
CA LEU A 213 15.12 -15.66 -9.89
C LEU A 213 13.59 -15.53 -9.77
N ALA A 214 12.82 -16.43 -10.41
CA ALA A 214 11.37 -16.46 -10.29
C ALA A 214 10.92 -16.70 -8.84
N ILE A 215 11.57 -17.64 -8.15
CA ILE A 215 11.34 -17.88 -6.71
C ILE A 215 11.64 -16.59 -5.94
N LEU A 216 12.81 -15.97 -6.13
CA LEU A 216 13.18 -14.73 -5.45
C LEU A 216 12.17 -13.59 -5.67
N LEU A 217 11.66 -13.43 -6.89
CA LEU A 217 10.64 -12.42 -7.17
C LEU A 217 9.31 -12.73 -6.47
N LEU A 218 8.90 -14.00 -6.47
CA LEU A 218 7.68 -14.42 -5.79
C LEU A 218 7.79 -14.20 -4.29
N THR A 219 8.91 -14.58 -3.67
CA THR A 219 9.16 -14.38 -2.24
C THR A 219 9.31 -12.91 -1.86
N TYR A 220 9.79 -12.06 -2.79
CA TYR A 220 9.90 -10.62 -2.60
C TYR A 220 8.55 -9.90 -2.70
N LEU A 221 7.70 -10.27 -3.66
CA LEU A 221 6.40 -9.61 -3.89
C LEU A 221 5.30 -10.12 -2.95
N TRP A 222 5.36 -11.38 -2.53
CA TRP A 222 4.33 -12.00 -1.70
C TRP A 222 4.02 -11.22 -0.40
N PRO A 223 5.00 -10.72 0.37
CA PRO A 223 4.73 -9.95 1.59
C PRO A 223 4.03 -8.61 1.33
N ALA A 224 4.31 -7.97 0.19
CA ALA A 224 3.59 -6.76 -0.20
C ALA A 224 2.12 -7.08 -0.55
N THR A 225 1.88 -8.22 -1.21
CA THR A 225 0.50 -8.68 -1.49
C THR A 225 -0.24 -9.10 -0.22
N ASP A 226 0.41 -9.79 0.72
CA ASP A 226 -0.19 -10.16 2.01
C ASP A 226 -0.53 -8.91 2.82
N ALA A 227 0.37 -7.92 2.85
CA ALA A 227 0.09 -6.63 3.47
C ALA A 227 -1.14 -5.97 2.85
N TYR A 228 -1.21 -5.88 1.52
CA TYR A 228 -2.35 -5.25 0.84
C TYR A 228 -3.69 -5.94 1.14
N LEU A 229 -3.72 -7.28 1.14
CA LEU A 229 -4.95 -8.06 1.28
C LEU A 229 -5.36 -8.32 2.74
N PHE A 230 -4.39 -8.64 3.60
CA PHE A 230 -4.64 -9.23 4.92
C PHE A 230 -4.14 -8.38 6.09
N LEU A 231 -3.70 -7.13 5.87
CA LEU A 231 -3.49 -6.22 7.00
C LEU A 231 -4.79 -6.07 7.80
N PRO A 232 -4.81 -6.47 9.08
CA PRO A 232 -6.00 -6.39 9.90
C PRO A 232 -6.37 -4.92 10.06
N VAL A 233 -7.66 -4.65 9.92
CA VAL A 233 -8.29 -3.42 10.40
C VAL A 233 -8.16 -3.45 11.92
N ALA A 234 -7.03 -3.01 12.45
CA ALA A 234 -6.87 -2.85 13.89
C ALA A 234 -7.89 -1.79 14.32
N ALA A 235 -9.00 -2.26 14.88
CA ALA A 235 -10.06 -1.44 15.46
C ALA A 235 -9.46 -0.58 16.57
N GLY A 236 -9.11 0.66 16.23
CA GLY A 236 -8.67 1.68 17.17
C GLY A 236 -7.35 1.39 17.86
N SER A 237 -6.58 2.44 18.08
CA SER A 237 -5.52 2.49 19.09
C SER A 237 -6.09 2.48 20.52
N GLY A 238 -7.10 1.64 20.77
CA GLY A 238 -7.73 1.39 22.06
C GLY A 238 -7.43 -0.05 22.44
N ASP A 239 -6.30 -0.22 23.13
CA ASP A 239 -6.09 -1.31 24.06
C ASP A 239 -6.24 -2.76 23.51
N GLN A 240 -5.23 -3.22 22.76
CA GLN A 240 -5.06 -4.65 22.46
C GLN A 240 -4.58 -5.49 23.67
N SER A 241 -4.61 -4.96 24.91
CA SER A 241 -4.27 -5.71 26.10
C SER A 241 -5.28 -6.85 26.41
N TYR A 242 -6.45 -6.85 25.78
CA TYR A 242 -7.46 -7.91 25.92
C TYR A 242 -7.20 -9.16 25.08
N LEU A 243 -6.58 -9.05 23.88
CA LEU A 243 -6.27 -10.22 23.06
C LEU A 243 -5.00 -10.96 23.50
N THR A 244 -4.16 -10.32 24.31
CA THR A 244 -2.94 -10.93 24.86
C THR A 244 -3.19 -11.71 26.16
N ARG A 245 -4.39 -11.62 26.76
CA ARG A 245 -4.69 -12.30 28.03
C ARG A 245 -5.12 -13.75 27.86
N GLU A 246 -5.74 -14.12 26.72
CA GLU A 246 -6.15 -15.52 26.45
C GLU A 246 -5.02 -16.41 25.89
N ARG A 247 -3.97 -15.83 25.27
CA ARG A 247 -2.81 -16.61 24.80
C ARG A 247 -1.85 -17.07 25.91
N ARG A 248 -2.13 -16.80 27.19
CA ARG A 248 -1.34 -17.37 28.31
C ARG A 248 -1.82 -18.73 28.81
N HIS A 249 -2.96 -19.24 28.34
CA HIS A 249 -3.46 -20.55 28.74
C HIS A 249 -3.20 -21.69 27.74
N PHE A 250 -2.64 -21.39 26.56
CA PHE A 250 -2.07 -22.41 25.67
C PHE A 250 -0.56 -22.38 25.77
N GLN A 251 -0.05 -22.75 26.94
CA GLN A 251 1.32 -23.22 27.10
C GLN A 251 1.40 -24.59 26.41
N THR A 252 1.47 -24.58 25.07
CA THR A 252 1.86 -25.78 24.33
C THR A 252 3.24 -26.16 24.81
N ALA A 253 3.37 -27.39 25.30
CA ALA A 253 4.62 -28.00 25.73
C ALA A 253 5.73 -27.72 24.69
N PRO A 254 6.99 -27.55 25.12
CA PRO A 254 8.10 -27.43 24.18
C PRO A 254 8.12 -28.70 23.32
N VAL A 255 7.71 -28.60 22.06
CA VAL A 255 7.95 -29.63 21.07
C VAL A 255 9.43 -29.56 20.75
N SER A 256 10.23 -30.31 21.51
CA SER A 256 11.60 -30.63 21.15
C SER A 256 11.54 -31.46 19.87
N PHE A 257 11.80 -30.81 18.73
CA PHE A 257 12.12 -31.50 17.49
C PHE A 257 13.48 -32.19 17.68
N GLN A 258 13.48 -33.40 18.23
CA GLN A 258 14.63 -34.29 18.13
C GLN A 258 14.62 -34.87 16.71
N LEU A 259 15.47 -34.32 15.85
CA LEU A 259 15.85 -34.93 14.58
C LEU A 259 16.66 -36.20 14.88
N THR A 260 15.99 -37.33 15.06
CA THR A 260 16.65 -38.63 15.12
C THR A 260 16.98 -39.06 13.69
N PHE A 261 18.21 -38.79 13.23
CA PHE A 261 18.71 -39.39 12.01
C PHE A 261 18.99 -40.87 12.27
N ARG A 262 18.06 -41.74 11.87
CA ARG A 262 18.27 -43.19 11.84
C ARG A 262 19.06 -43.51 10.57
N TYR A 263 20.37 -43.64 10.69
CA TYR A 263 21.19 -44.23 9.63
C TYR A 263 20.96 -45.74 9.63
N ASP A 264 20.36 -46.26 8.57
CA ASP A 264 20.23 -47.69 8.34
C ASP A 264 21.49 -48.17 7.59
N PHE A 265 22.38 -48.86 8.30
CA PHE A 265 23.62 -49.43 7.76
C PHE A 265 23.44 -50.91 7.35
N SER A 266 22.27 -51.25 6.81
CA SER A 266 21.98 -52.61 6.33
C SER A 266 22.04 -52.64 4.79
N THR A 267 23.24 -52.60 4.22
CA THR A 267 23.55 -53.03 2.82
C THR A 267 25.05 -52.90 2.54
N LEU A 268 25.88 -53.57 3.33
CA LEU A 268 27.28 -53.85 2.95
C LEU A 268 27.70 -55.22 3.49
N THR A 269 27.05 -56.26 3.00
CA THR A 269 27.61 -57.61 2.88
C THR A 269 26.69 -58.38 1.94
N GLU A 270 27.03 -58.44 0.66
CA GLU A 270 27.12 -59.69 -0.12
C GLU A 270 27.48 -59.35 -1.58
N GLU A 271 28.52 -60.05 -2.04
CA GLU A 271 29.14 -60.11 -3.38
C GLU A 271 30.26 -59.09 -3.72
#